data_AF-A0A522U0X9-F1
#
_entry.id   AF-A0A522U0X9-F1
#
_cell.length_a   1.000
_cell.length_b   1.000
_cell.length_c   1.000
_cell.angle_alpha   90.00
_cell.angle_beta   90.00
_cell.angle_gamma   90.00
#
_symmetry.space_group_name_H-M   'P 1'
#
loop_
_entity.id
_entity.type
_entity.pdbx_description
1 polymer ?
#
loop_
_entity_poly.entity_id
_entity_poly.type
_entity_poly.pdbx_seq_one_letter_code
_entity_poly.pdbx_strand_id
1 'polypeptide(L)'
;MGKKQVRQVRQQMRRVQPKTAAAATPGQTRRQRERFVEAGGMLQGYAPDFVIRLGYIGVAAGVVCVLVIAAFIVFLPGVYGLAVAIAASLAWVLPIALLASFIAPGFRLALRDRKAEAKLVQGQLVGASSVSTSVGLGMMMVQTRGGVEQYLVPPARLKQVPGNQVNVVLTVTPNLRHVKSVGVMGQRMVGRVEPPVPAVMKRLQVLPLLTPVALTLGAIIGDNAVALSPISPALLHTALAVLAGAALAGAVYGTSFLLQRRMMAEVQALVPKT
;
A
#
# COMPACT_ATOMS: atom_id res chain seq x y z
N MET A 1 -37.79 -6.42 -41.76
CA MET A 1 -37.49 -6.68 -40.33
C MET A 1 -36.12 -6.17 -39.82
N GLY A 2 -35.37 -5.34 -40.56
CA GLY A 2 -33.96 -5.00 -40.21
C GLY A 2 -33.69 -3.74 -39.37
N LYS A 3 -34.69 -2.95 -38.95
CA LYS A 3 -34.45 -1.66 -38.25
C LYS A 3 -34.55 -1.72 -36.71
N LYS A 4 -35.12 -2.78 -36.14
CA LYS A 4 -35.26 -2.93 -34.67
C LYS A 4 -34.02 -3.55 -34.00
N GLN A 5 -33.31 -4.45 -34.68
CA GLN A 5 -32.08 -5.07 -34.17
C GLN A 5 -30.92 -4.08 -34.05
N VAL A 6 -30.75 -3.16 -35.02
CA VAL A 6 -29.66 -2.16 -34.99
C VAL A 6 -29.82 -1.17 -33.83
N ARG A 7 -31.06 -0.88 -33.41
CA ARG A 7 -31.35 0.01 -32.28
C ARG A 7 -31.06 -0.67 -30.93
N GLN A 8 -31.31 -1.98 -30.81
CA GLN A 8 -30.94 -2.77 -29.63
C GLN A 8 -29.42 -2.96 -29.51
N VAL A 9 -28.71 -3.17 -30.62
CA VAL A 9 -27.24 -3.29 -30.62
C VAL A 9 -26.57 -1.96 -30.25
N ARG A 10 -27.07 -0.81 -30.74
CA ARG A 10 -26.58 0.52 -30.30
C ARG A 10 -26.85 0.79 -28.81
N GLN A 11 -27.96 0.30 -28.24
CA GLN A 11 -28.25 0.45 -26.81
C GLN A 11 -27.40 -0.49 -25.94
N GLN A 12 -27.04 -1.68 -26.43
CA GLN A 12 -26.08 -2.56 -25.75
C GLN A 12 -24.64 -2.03 -25.85
N MET A 13 -24.19 -1.48 -26.98
CA MET A 13 -22.86 -0.89 -27.10
C MET A 13 -22.69 0.37 -26.23
N ARG A 14 -23.75 1.15 -26.00
CA ARG A 14 -23.72 2.30 -25.08
C ARG A 14 -23.65 1.91 -23.59
N ARG A 15 -23.86 0.62 -23.26
CA ARG A 15 -23.62 0.05 -21.91
C ARG A 15 -22.23 -0.56 -21.75
N VAL A 16 -21.49 -0.74 -22.85
CA VAL A 16 -20.12 -1.31 -22.89
C VAL A 16 -19.09 -0.23 -23.29
N GLN A 17 -19.46 1.05 -23.22
CA GLN A 17 -18.44 2.08 -23.08
C GLN A 17 -17.83 1.92 -21.69
N PRO A 18 -16.50 1.81 -21.54
CA PRO A 18 -15.88 1.94 -20.24
C PRO A 18 -16.30 3.31 -19.74
N LYS A 19 -17.17 3.30 -18.72
CA LYS A 19 -17.57 4.51 -18.01
C LYS A 19 -16.25 5.14 -17.61
N THR A 20 -15.90 6.24 -18.24
CA THR A 20 -14.77 7.09 -17.85
C THR A 20 -14.84 7.17 -16.34
N ALA A 21 -13.78 6.69 -15.68
CA ALA A 21 -13.75 6.58 -14.23
C ALA A 21 -14.30 7.88 -13.66
N ALA A 22 -15.46 7.80 -13.02
CA ALA A 22 -16.14 8.97 -12.52
C ALA A 22 -15.13 9.71 -11.63
N ALA A 23 -14.86 10.98 -11.95
CA ALA A 23 -13.98 11.80 -11.16
C ALA A 23 -14.39 11.67 -9.68
N ALA A 24 -13.44 11.24 -8.85
CA ALA A 24 -13.70 10.86 -7.48
C ALA A 24 -14.38 12.03 -6.76
N THR A 25 -15.67 11.86 -6.44
CA THR A 25 -16.43 12.88 -5.72
C THR A 25 -15.82 13.00 -4.31
N PRO A 26 -15.64 14.21 -3.73
CA PRO A 26 -14.90 14.41 -2.48
C PRO A 26 -15.38 13.57 -1.28
N GLY A 27 -16.63 13.12 -1.27
CA GLY A 27 -17.17 12.20 -0.24
C GLY A 27 -16.93 10.70 -0.50
N GLN A 28 -16.66 10.30 -1.75
CA GLN A 28 -16.34 8.91 -2.11
C GLN A 28 -14.93 8.53 -1.66
N THR A 29 -13.98 9.48 -1.68
CA THR A 29 -12.59 9.24 -1.28
C THR A 29 -12.46 8.95 0.22
N ARG A 30 -13.23 9.59 1.09
CA ARG A 30 -13.22 9.30 2.54
C ARG A 30 -13.74 7.89 2.83
N ARG A 31 -14.92 7.53 2.31
CA ARG A 31 -15.50 6.18 2.48
C ARG A 31 -14.62 5.10 1.83
N GLN A 32 -13.96 5.40 0.72
CA GLN A 32 -12.98 4.50 0.11
C GLN A 32 -11.74 4.31 0.99
N ARG A 33 -11.23 5.37 1.61
CA ARG A 33 -10.11 5.30 2.55
C ARG A 33 -10.46 4.51 3.80
N GLU A 34 -11.64 4.74 4.37
CA GLU A 34 -12.13 3.98 5.53
C GLU A 34 -12.25 2.49 5.19
N ARG A 35 -12.86 2.14 4.05
CA ARG A 35 -12.92 0.75 3.58
C ARG A 35 -11.55 0.13 3.30
N PHE A 36 -10.60 0.92 2.81
CA PHE A 36 -9.22 0.46 2.59
C PHE A 36 -8.54 0.14 3.91
N VAL A 37 -8.65 1.02 4.90
CA VAL A 37 -8.09 0.81 6.25
C VAL A 37 -8.79 -0.37 6.94
N GLU A 38 -10.10 -0.48 6.83
CA GLU A 38 -10.90 -1.61 7.35
C GLU A 38 -10.52 -2.94 6.71
N ALA A 39 -10.10 -2.94 5.44
CA ALA A 39 -9.63 -4.14 4.74
C ALA A 39 -8.17 -4.51 5.08
N GLY A 40 -7.51 -3.75 5.95
CA GLY A 40 -6.11 -3.98 6.36
C GLY A 40 -5.09 -3.12 5.63
N GLY A 41 -5.56 -2.14 4.84
CA GLY A 41 -4.72 -1.17 4.16
C GLY A 41 -3.70 -1.82 3.25
N MET A 42 -2.44 -1.42 3.38
CA MET A 42 -1.33 -1.94 2.59
C MET A 42 -0.99 -3.41 2.88
N LEU A 43 -1.50 -3.98 3.98
CA LEU A 43 -1.23 -5.35 4.40
C LEU A 43 -2.35 -6.33 4.01
N GLN A 44 -3.36 -5.84 3.27
CA GLN A 44 -4.39 -6.70 2.69
C GLN A 44 -3.77 -7.77 1.77
N GLY A 45 -4.26 -9.00 1.86
CA GLY A 45 -3.82 -10.13 1.02
C GLY A 45 -2.57 -10.85 1.52
N TYR A 46 -1.81 -10.28 2.45
CA TYR A 46 -0.64 -10.93 3.04
C TYR A 46 -1.04 -11.98 4.06
N ALA A 47 -0.18 -12.98 4.23
CA ALA A 47 -0.39 -14.04 5.21
C ALA A 47 -0.50 -13.46 6.64
N PRO A 48 -1.50 -13.87 7.45
CA PRO A 48 -1.65 -13.37 8.81
C PRO A 48 -0.38 -13.51 9.66
N ASP A 49 0.32 -14.65 9.56
CA ASP A 49 1.55 -14.89 10.32
C ASP A 49 2.68 -13.92 9.95
N PHE A 50 2.78 -13.55 8.66
CA PHE A 50 3.74 -12.56 8.19
C PHE A 50 3.40 -11.17 8.74
N VAL A 51 2.13 -10.77 8.66
CA VAL A 51 1.65 -9.48 9.17
C VAL A 51 1.85 -9.36 10.68
N ILE A 52 1.68 -10.46 11.43
CA ILE A 52 1.93 -10.50 12.87
C ILE A 52 3.41 -10.29 13.20
N ARG A 53 4.31 -10.99 12.49
CA ARG A 53 5.76 -10.79 12.66
C ARG A 53 6.15 -9.34 12.37
N LEU A 54 5.62 -8.78 11.27
CA LEU A 54 5.84 -7.38 10.92
C LEU A 54 5.31 -6.42 12.01
N GLY A 55 4.15 -6.75 12.60
CA GLY A 55 3.60 -6.02 13.74
C GLY A 55 4.53 -6.00 14.95
N TYR A 56 5.10 -7.15 15.34
CA TYR A 56 6.06 -7.20 16.44
C TYR A 56 7.34 -6.41 16.16
N ILE A 57 7.87 -6.49 14.93
CA ILE A 57 9.02 -5.67 14.51
C ILE A 57 8.66 -4.18 14.58
N GLY A 58 7.46 -3.80 14.13
CA GLY A 58 6.98 -2.43 14.20
C GLY A 58 6.84 -1.92 15.64
N VAL A 59 6.34 -2.75 16.56
CA VAL A 59 6.28 -2.43 18.00
C VAL A 59 7.68 -2.23 18.57
N ALA A 60 8.61 -3.14 18.27
CA ALA A 60 10.00 -3.02 18.72
C ALA A 60 10.65 -1.72 18.20
N ALA A 61 10.46 -1.39 16.92
CA ALA A 61 10.93 -0.13 16.33
C ALA A 61 10.30 1.10 17.02
N GLY A 62 9.00 1.04 17.34
CA GLY A 62 8.31 2.09 18.09
C GLY A 62 8.88 2.29 19.49
N VAL A 63 9.19 1.19 20.21
CA VAL A 63 9.86 1.25 21.51
C VAL A 63 11.23 1.90 21.41
N VAL A 64 12.04 1.54 20.39
CA VAL A 64 13.34 2.18 20.14
C VAL A 64 13.17 3.68 19.91
N CYS A 65 12.18 4.12 19.12
CA CYS A 65 11.92 5.54 18.91
C CYS A 65 11.59 6.26 20.23
N VAL A 66 10.79 5.65 21.10
CA VAL A 66 10.46 6.21 22.42
C VAL A 66 11.69 6.31 23.33
N LEU A 67 12.57 5.31 23.31
CA LEU A 67 13.83 5.35 24.06
C LEU A 67 14.76 6.47 23.57
N VAL A 68 14.81 6.71 22.27
CA VAL A 68 15.61 7.83 21.71
C VAL A 68 15.02 9.18 22.12
N ILE A 69 13.69 9.34 22.08
CA ILE A 69 13.01 10.54 22.58
C ILE A 69 13.37 10.77 24.05
N ALA A 70 13.28 9.73 24.89
CA ALA A 70 13.64 9.84 26.30
C ALA A 70 15.11 10.24 26.49
N ALA A 71 16.03 9.66 25.71
CA ALA A 71 17.44 10.03 25.74
C ALA A 71 17.64 11.52 25.39
N PHE A 72 16.97 12.03 24.36
CA PHE A 72 17.07 13.45 24.02
C PHE A 72 16.55 14.37 25.12
N ILE A 73 15.41 14.04 25.72
CA ILE A 73 14.83 14.85 26.80
C ILE A 73 15.72 14.84 28.04
N VAL A 74 16.45 13.75 28.32
CA VAL A 74 17.32 13.64 29.51
C VAL A 74 18.69 14.29 29.28
N PHE A 75 19.31 14.07 28.13
CA PHE A 75 20.72 14.43 27.91
C PHE A 75 20.94 15.79 27.20
N LEU A 76 20.08 16.19 26.26
CA LEU A 76 20.30 17.44 25.50
C LEU A 76 20.08 18.73 26.33
N PRO A 77 19.17 18.81 27.32
CA PRO A 77 18.92 20.08 28.01
C PRO A 77 20.13 20.65 28.73
N GLY A 78 21.02 19.79 29.23
CA GLY A 78 22.24 20.22 29.92
C GLY A 78 23.29 20.86 29.01
N VAL A 79 23.21 20.63 27.69
CA VAL A 79 24.22 21.09 26.72
C VAL A 79 23.66 22.15 25.78
N TYR A 80 22.46 21.92 25.24
CA TYR A 80 21.86 22.76 24.17
C TYR A 80 20.54 23.42 24.59
N GLY A 81 20.05 23.13 25.80
CA GLY A 81 18.80 23.67 26.33
C GLY A 81 17.55 22.86 25.96
N LEU A 82 16.48 23.07 26.74
CA LEU A 82 15.23 22.32 26.64
C LEU A 82 14.55 22.44 25.27
N ALA A 83 14.61 23.63 24.67
CA ALA A 83 13.91 23.89 23.41
C ALA A 83 14.48 23.03 22.25
N VAL A 84 15.80 22.80 22.22
CA VAL A 84 16.46 21.94 21.23
C VAL A 84 16.14 20.47 21.48
N ALA A 85 16.11 20.05 22.74
CA ALA A 85 15.73 18.69 23.11
C ALA A 85 14.30 18.34 22.66
N ILE A 86 13.35 19.28 22.80
CA ILE A 86 11.97 19.10 22.34
C ILE A 86 11.90 19.01 20.81
N ALA A 87 12.59 19.90 20.09
CA ALA A 87 12.63 19.86 18.62
C ALA A 87 13.16 18.51 18.11
N ALA A 88 14.33 18.08 18.59
CA ALA A 88 14.95 16.79 18.29
C ALA A 88 14.01 15.60 18.57
N SER A 89 13.24 15.67 19.66
CA SER A 89 12.29 14.63 20.05
C SER A 89 11.07 14.55 19.11
N LEU A 90 10.58 15.69 18.60
CA LEU A 90 9.42 15.72 17.72
C LEU A 90 9.67 15.00 16.39
N ALA A 91 10.90 15.03 15.87
CA ALA A 91 11.24 14.30 14.64
C ALA A 91 11.03 12.77 14.77
N TRP A 92 11.23 12.22 15.98
CA TRP A 92 11.03 10.79 16.27
C TRP A 92 9.57 10.37 16.50
N VAL A 93 8.65 11.34 16.64
CA VAL A 93 7.20 11.04 16.68
C VAL A 93 6.70 10.61 15.29
N LEU A 94 7.29 11.16 14.23
CA LEU A 94 6.91 10.87 12.84
C LEU A 94 7.01 9.37 12.47
N PRO A 95 8.13 8.65 12.69
CA PRO A 95 8.20 7.22 12.40
C PRO A 95 7.20 6.41 13.24
N ILE A 96 6.94 6.78 14.50
CA ILE A 96 5.92 6.13 15.33
C ILE A 96 4.53 6.27 14.70
N ALA A 97 4.16 7.49 14.30
CA ALA A 97 2.86 7.77 13.67
C ALA A 97 2.67 7.01 12.35
N LEU A 98 3.72 6.90 11.53
CA LEU A 98 3.66 6.16 10.28
C LEU A 98 3.59 4.65 10.49
N LEU A 99 4.40 4.10 11.40
CA LEU A 99 4.31 2.68 11.77
C LEU A 99 2.90 2.33 12.27
N ALA A 100 2.34 3.17 13.14
CA ALA A 100 0.99 2.99 13.63
C ALA A 100 -0.05 3.05 12.51
N SER A 101 0.09 4.01 11.58
CA SER A 101 -0.86 4.19 10.48
C SER A 101 -0.82 3.06 9.44
N PHE A 102 0.36 2.54 9.10
CA PHE A 102 0.52 1.52 8.06
C PHE A 102 0.39 0.10 8.57
N ILE A 103 0.85 -0.19 9.79
CA ILE A 103 0.96 -1.56 10.31
C ILE A 103 -0.20 -1.91 11.24
N ALA A 104 -0.65 -0.99 12.10
CA ALA A 104 -1.62 -1.32 13.14
C ALA A 104 -2.99 -1.82 12.60
N PRO A 105 -3.56 -1.26 11.50
CA PRO A 105 -4.81 -1.78 10.95
C PRO A 105 -4.69 -3.24 10.49
N GLY A 106 -3.64 -3.56 9.73
CA GLY A 106 -3.37 -4.92 9.27
C GLY A 106 -3.05 -5.88 10.42
N PHE A 107 -2.25 -5.44 11.40
CA PHE A 107 -1.90 -6.25 12.57
C PHE A 107 -3.14 -6.65 13.39
N ARG A 108 -4.05 -5.70 13.64
CA ARG A 108 -5.30 -5.97 14.37
C ARG A 108 -6.17 -7.00 13.64
N LEU A 109 -6.26 -6.92 12.32
CA LEU A 109 -7.02 -7.86 11.51
C LEU A 109 -6.33 -9.23 11.42
N ALA A 110 -5.01 -9.27 11.36
CA ALA A 110 -4.23 -10.51 11.38
C ALA A 110 -4.46 -11.32 12.68
N LEU A 111 -4.51 -10.62 13.82
CA LEU A 111 -4.81 -11.25 15.11
C LEU A 111 -6.23 -11.84 15.16
N ARG A 112 -7.20 -11.19 14.50
CA ARG A 112 -8.57 -11.72 14.35
C ARG A 112 -8.59 -12.94 13.42
N ASP A 113 -7.86 -12.88 12.31
CA ASP A 113 -7.78 -13.97 11.34
C ASP A 113 -7.14 -15.25 11.88
N ARG A 114 -6.26 -15.17 12.88
CA ARG A 114 -5.74 -16.39 13.54
C ARG A 114 -6.81 -17.21 14.23
N LYS A 115 -7.86 -16.56 14.73
CA LYS A 115 -8.94 -17.20 15.50
C LYS A 115 -10.13 -17.55 14.63
N ALA A 116 -10.16 -17.10 13.38
CA ALA A 116 -11.29 -17.25 12.50
C ALA A 116 -11.07 -18.40 11.50
N GLU A 117 -12.15 -19.10 11.19
CA GLU A 117 -12.13 -20.13 10.15
C GLU A 117 -12.01 -19.52 8.77
N ALA A 118 -11.37 -20.25 7.86
CA ALA A 118 -11.19 -19.79 6.50
C ALA A 118 -12.52 -19.85 5.73
N LYS A 119 -12.81 -18.78 4.97
CA LYS A 119 -13.99 -18.69 4.12
C LYS A 119 -13.70 -19.33 2.77
N LEU A 120 -14.61 -20.19 2.32
CA LEU A 120 -14.59 -20.71 0.95
C LEU A 120 -15.34 -19.77 0.02
N VAL A 121 -14.67 -19.32 -1.05
CA VAL A 121 -15.24 -18.46 -2.07
C VAL A 121 -15.20 -19.22 -3.40
N GLN A 122 -16.37 -19.51 -3.94
CA GLN A 122 -16.52 -20.22 -5.20
C GLN A 122 -17.05 -19.27 -6.27
N GLY A 123 -16.47 -19.33 -7.46
CA GLY A 123 -16.94 -18.52 -8.59
C GLY A 123 -16.15 -18.78 -9.87
N GLN A 124 -16.51 -18.04 -10.91
CA GLN A 124 -15.84 -18.14 -12.21
C GLN A 124 -14.65 -17.18 -12.27
N LEU A 125 -13.50 -17.64 -12.72
CA LEU A 125 -12.35 -16.79 -12.97
C LEU A 125 -12.66 -15.82 -14.13
N VAL A 126 -12.61 -14.52 -13.85
CA VAL A 126 -12.80 -13.45 -14.84
C VAL A 126 -11.45 -12.98 -15.38
N GLY A 127 -10.44 -12.93 -14.51
CA GLY A 127 -9.11 -12.50 -14.88
C GLY A 127 -8.10 -12.72 -13.78
N ALA A 128 -6.84 -12.83 -14.16
CA ALA A 128 -5.72 -12.90 -13.24
C ALA A 128 -4.60 -11.99 -13.76
N SER A 129 -3.82 -11.39 -12.87
CA SER A 129 -2.71 -10.48 -13.15
C SER A 129 -1.56 -10.77 -12.19
N SER A 130 -0.33 -10.88 -12.68
CA SER A 130 0.87 -10.93 -11.83
C SER A 130 1.22 -9.57 -11.21
N VAL A 131 0.57 -8.50 -11.68
CA VAL A 131 0.70 -7.14 -11.17
C VAL A 131 -0.52 -6.83 -10.30
N SER A 132 -0.28 -6.39 -9.07
CA SER A 132 -1.31 -5.83 -8.19
C SER A 132 -0.94 -4.47 -7.60
N THR A 133 -1.87 -3.90 -6.84
CA THR A 133 -1.65 -2.71 -6.01
C THR A 133 -0.81 -3.00 -4.77
N SER A 134 -0.58 -4.27 -4.43
CA SER A 134 0.22 -4.69 -3.27
C SER A 134 1.54 -5.31 -3.72
N VAL A 135 2.63 -4.90 -3.09
CA VAL A 135 3.99 -5.34 -3.45
C VAL A 135 4.10 -6.86 -3.35
N GLY A 136 4.60 -7.51 -4.39
CA GLY A 136 4.85 -8.97 -4.38
C GLY A 136 3.60 -9.85 -4.40
N LEU A 137 2.40 -9.28 -4.52
CA LEU A 137 1.15 -10.01 -4.70
C LEU A 137 0.63 -9.84 -6.13
N GLY A 138 0.01 -10.89 -6.66
CA GLY A 138 -0.80 -10.81 -7.87
C GLY A 138 -2.25 -10.46 -7.55
N MET A 139 -3.06 -10.30 -8.59
CA MET A 139 -4.49 -10.06 -8.50
C MET A 139 -5.26 -11.13 -9.23
N MET A 140 -6.39 -11.52 -8.66
CA MET A 140 -7.33 -12.42 -9.29
C MET A 140 -8.75 -11.90 -9.10
N MET A 141 -9.51 -11.87 -10.18
CA MET A 141 -10.89 -11.44 -10.22
C MET A 141 -11.78 -12.66 -10.40
N VAL A 142 -12.69 -12.86 -9.47
CA VAL A 142 -13.61 -13.99 -9.45
C VAL A 142 -15.04 -13.47 -9.45
N GLN A 143 -15.84 -13.92 -10.41
CA GLN A 143 -17.27 -13.66 -10.45
C GLN A 143 -17.97 -14.66 -9.56
N THR A 144 -18.43 -14.18 -8.41
CA THR A 144 -19.25 -14.92 -7.46
C THR A 144 -20.73 -14.57 -7.68
N ARG A 145 -21.63 -15.25 -6.94
CA ARG A 145 -23.06 -14.91 -6.93
C ARG A 145 -23.33 -13.46 -6.48
N GLY A 146 -22.43 -12.86 -5.69
CA GLY A 146 -22.54 -11.49 -5.19
C GLY A 146 -21.94 -10.42 -6.12
N GLY A 147 -21.38 -10.81 -7.27
CA GLY A 147 -20.71 -9.91 -8.21
C GLY A 147 -19.24 -10.27 -8.43
N VAL A 148 -18.48 -9.35 -9.01
CA VAL A 148 -17.05 -9.55 -9.28
C VAL A 148 -16.24 -9.13 -8.06
N GLU A 149 -15.57 -10.08 -7.43
CA GLU A 149 -14.68 -9.87 -6.29
C GLU A 149 -13.21 -9.94 -6.71
N GLN A 150 -12.39 -9.08 -6.10
CA GLN A 150 -10.96 -9.01 -6.36
C GLN A 150 -10.18 -9.50 -5.14
N TYR A 151 -9.28 -10.45 -5.38
CA TYR A 151 -8.41 -11.05 -4.38
C TYR A 151 -6.94 -10.81 -4.72
N LEU A 152 -6.15 -10.53 -3.69
CA LEU A 152 -4.70 -10.44 -3.80
C LEU A 152 -4.11 -11.82 -3.53
N VAL A 153 -3.34 -12.36 -4.48
CA VAL A 153 -2.95 -13.77 -4.50
C VAL A 153 -1.42 -13.88 -4.50
N PRO A 154 -0.83 -14.72 -3.64
CA PRO A 154 0.61 -14.98 -3.67
C PRO A 154 1.05 -15.55 -5.04
N PRO A 155 2.25 -15.19 -5.55
CA PRO A 155 2.72 -15.65 -6.87
C PRO A 155 2.72 -17.18 -7.02
N ALA A 156 3.07 -17.92 -5.96
CA ALA A 156 3.06 -19.38 -5.94
C ALA A 156 1.67 -19.97 -6.20
N ARG A 157 0.61 -19.29 -5.76
CA ARG A 157 -0.78 -19.69 -5.96
C ARG A 157 -1.32 -19.19 -7.30
N LEU A 158 -0.86 -18.03 -7.76
CA LEU A 158 -1.26 -17.47 -9.05
C LEU A 158 -0.80 -18.35 -10.23
N LYS A 159 0.35 -19.03 -10.12
CA LYS A 159 0.82 -20.01 -11.12
C LYS A 159 -0.12 -21.20 -11.31
N GLN A 160 -0.96 -21.50 -10.32
CA GLN A 160 -1.93 -22.59 -10.38
C GLN A 160 -3.21 -22.17 -11.11
N VAL A 161 -3.39 -20.86 -11.35
CA VAL A 161 -4.55 -20.28 -11.99
C VAL A 161 -4.39 -20.38 -13.51
N PRO A 162 -5.31 -21.04 -14.23
CA PRO A 162 -5.18 -21.20 -15.67
C PRO A 162 -5.58 -19.92 -16.40
N GLY A 163 -5.18 -19.80 -17.67
CA GLY A 163 -5.45 -18.61 -18.50
C GLY A 163 -6.87 -18.53 -19.07
N ASN A 164 -7.69 -19.56 -18.89
CA ASN A 164 -9.06 -19.66 -19.38
C ASN A 164 -10.10 -19.35 -18.29
N GLN A 165 -11.34 -19.09 -18.69
CA GLN A 165 -12.46 -18.91 -17.76
C GLN A 165 -12.84 -20.26 -17.14
N VAL A 166 -12.39 -20.51 -15.91
CA VAL A 166 -12.63 -21.75 -15.17
C VAL A 166 -13.26 -21.43 -13.82
N ASN A 167 -14.09 -22.34 -13.31
CA ASN A 167 -14.58 -22.23 -11.95
C ASN A 167 -13.43 -22.48 -10.98
N VAL A 168 -13.28 -21.58 -10.00
CA VAL A 168 -12.23 -21.63 -9.00
C VAL A 168 -12.85 -21.60 -7.61
N VAL A 169 -12.21 -22.32 -6.69
CA VAL A 169 -12.54 -22.34 -5.27
C VAL A 169 -11.35 -21.77 -4.52
N LEU A 170 -11.58 -20.71 -3.77
CA LEU A 170 -10.57 -20.04 -2.96
C LEU A 170 -10.84 -20.30 -1.50
N THR A 171 -9.79 -20.66 -0.77
CA THR A 171 -9.81 -20.64 0.69
C THR A 171 -9.17 -19.35 1.15
N VAL A 172 -9.94 -18.45 1.75
CA VAL A 172 -9.52 -17.07 2.05
C VAL A 172 -9.70 -16.76 3.53
N THR A 173 -8.80 -15.98 4.13
CA THR A 173 -9.05 -15.45 5.48
C THR A 173 -10.13 -14.37 5.47
N PRO A 174 -10.98 -14.31 6.50
CA PRO A 174 -12.16 -13.44 6.46
C PRO A 174 -11.82 -11.94 6.51
N ASN A 175 -10.78 -11.52 7.25
CA ASN A 175 -10.47 -10.11 7.43
C ASN A 175 -9.42 -9.60 6.43
N LEU A 176 -8.21 -10.17 6.43
CA LEU A 176 -7.13 -9.74 5.52
C LEU A 176 -7.34 -10.19 4.08
N ARG A 177 -8.34 -11.03 3.81
CA ARG A 177 -8.61 -11.62 2.49
C ARG A 177 -7.40 -12.33 1.88
N HIS A 178 -6.58 -12.94 2.74
CA HIS A 178 -5.42 -13.70 2.30
C HIS A 178 -5.85 -15.03 1.69
N VAL A 179 -5.42 -15.28 0.45
CA VAL A 179 -5.71 -16.54 -0.26
C VAL A 179 -4.75 -17.64 0.20
N LYS A 180 -5.25 -18.56 1.04
CA LYS A 180 -4.51 -19.72 1.55
C LYS A 180 -4.31 -20.79 0.47
N SER A 181 -5.36 -21.09 -0.29
CA SER A 181 -5.34 -22.08 -1.36
C SER A 181 -6.26 -21.69 -2.52
N VAL A 182 -5.89 -22.17 -3.71
CA VAL A 182 -6.65 -22.03 -4.96
C VAL A 182 -6.89 -23.43 -5.51
N GLY A 183 -8.15 -23.83 -5.61
CA GLY A 183 -8.59 -25.02 -6.31
C GLY A 183 -9.19 -24.64 -7.65
N VAL A 184 -8.80 -25.34 -8.71
CA VAL A 184 -9.35 -25.16 -10.06
C VAL A 184 -10.33 -26.30 -10.32
N MET A 185 -11.59 -25.96 -10.59
CA MET A 185 -12.67 -26.90 -10.89
C MET A 185 -12.90 -26.90 -12.40
N GLY A 186 -12.16 -27.75 -13.13
CA GLY A 186 -12.31 -27.89 -14.58
C GLY A 186 -11.23 -28.76 -15.23
N GLN A 187 -11.55 -29.32 -16.41
CA GLN A 187 -10.74 -30.36 -17.08
C GLN A 187 -9.64 -29.86 -18.02
N ARG A 188 -9.51 -28.55 -18.28
CA ARG A 188 -8.49 -28.02 -19.21
C ARG A 188 -7.73 -26.85 -18.60
N MET A 189 -6.51 -27.10 -18.13
CA MET A 189 -5.57 -26.06 -17.73
C MET A 189 -4.84 -25.57 -18.98
N VAL A 190 -5.15 -24.37 -19.45
CA VAL A 190 -4.30 -23.68 -20.44
C VAL A 190 -3.27 -22.89 -19.66
N GLY A 191 -1.99 -23.17 -19.94
CA GLY A 191 -0.87 -22.43 -19.38
C GLY A 191 -1.03 -20.94 -19.64
N ARG A 192 -1.01 -20.16 -18.57
CA ARG A 192 -1.14 -18.71 -18.68
C ARG A 192 0.20 -18.12 -19.09
N VAL A 193 0.26 -17.50 -20.28
CA VAL A 193 1.39 -16.66 -20.66
C VAL A 193 1.26 -15.33 -19.91
N GLU A 194 2.10 -15.12 -18.92
CA GLU A 194 2.14 -13.82 -18.24
C GLU A 194 2.89 -12.81 -19.13
N PRO A 195 2.28 -11.67 -19.46
CA PRO A 195 3.02 -10.61 -20.14
C PRO A 195 4.17 -10.15 -19.23
N PRO A 196 5.38 -9.91 -19.77
CA PRO A 196 6.52 -9.47 -18.98
C PRO A 196 6.17 -8.15 -18.31
N VAL A 197 6.24 -8.12 -16.98
CA VAL A 197 5.96 -6.91 -16.20
C VAL A 197 7.09 -5.90 -16.42
N PRO A 198 6.81 -4.70 -16.95
CA PRO A 198 7.83 -3.68 -17.14
C PRO A 198 8.53 -3.34 -15.83
N ALA A 199 9.85 -3.16 -15.85
CA ALA A 199 10.62 -2.83 -14.65
C ALA A 199 10.12 -1.53 -13.97
N VAL A 200 9.58 -0.59 -14.74
CA VAL A 200 8.99 0.67 -14.25
C VAL A 200 7.78 0.40 -13.35
N MET A 201 6.92 -0.58 -13.68
CA MET A 201 5.78 -0.93 -12.82
C MET A 201 6.24 -1.51 -11.47
N LYS A 202 7.29 -2.34 -11.47
CA LYS A 202 7.86 -2.88 -10.23
C LYS A 202 8.41 -1.78 -9.33
N ARG A 203 9.10 -0.78 -9.89
CA ARG A 203 9.60 0.38 -9.15
C ARG A 203 8.46 1.23 -8.58
N LEU A 204 7.41 1.44 -9.39
CA LEU A 204 6.26 2.25 -8.99
C LEU A 204 5.45 1.63 -7.84
N GLN A 205 5.39 0.30 -7.75
CA GLN A 205 4.76 -0.41 -6.64
C GLN A 205 5.45 -0.19 -5.29
N VAL A 206 6.76 0.07 -5.30
CA VAL A 206 7.57 0.18 -4.07
C VAL A 206 7.58 1.61 -3.53
N LEU A 207 7.31 2.61 -4.37
CA LEU A 207 7.30 4.02 -3.99
C LEU A 207 6.39 4.34 -2.79
N PRO A 208 5.14 3.85 -2.70
CA PRO A 208 4.28 4.12 -1.54
C PRO A 208 4.87 3.65 -0.20
N LEU A 209 5.82 2.72 -0.21
CA LEU A 209 6.55 2.27 0.98
C LEU A 209 7.86 3.06 1.19
N LEU A 210 8.63 3.30 0.13
CA LEU A 210 9.91 4.01 0.23
C LEU A 210 9.75 5.49 0.55
N THR A 211 8.73 6.17 0.00
CA THR A 211 8.58 7.61 0.21
C THR A 211 8.38 7.97 1.68
N PRO A 212 7.46 7.32 2.45
CA PRO A 212 7.34 7.60 3.89
C PRO A 212 8.61 7.29 4.67
N VAL A 213 9.31 6.20 4.34
CA VAL A 213 10.57 5.82 5.00
C VAL A 213 11.66 6.85 4.74
N ALA A 214 11.88 7.21 3.48
CA ALA A 214 12.86 8.22 3.11
C ALA A 214 12.53 9.58 3.73
N LEU A 215 11.24 9.95 3.80
CA LEU A 215 10.78 11.19 4.42
C LEU A 215 11.09 11.19 5.92
N THR A 216 10.83 10.09 6.63
CA THR A 216 11.19 9.97 8.05
C THR A 216 12.69 10.10 8.28
N LEU A 217 13.49 9.41 7.49
CA LEU A 217 14.94 9.47 7.62
C LEU A 217 15.46 10.87 7.30
N GLY A 218 14.94 11.52 6.26
CA GLY A 218 15.31 12.90 5.92
C GLY A 218 14.99 13.89 7.04
N ALA A 219 13.80 13.78 7.63
CA ALA A 219 13.41 14.62 8.77
C ALA A 219 14.33 14.41 9.98
N ILE A 220 14.55 13.14 10.38
CA ILE A 220 15.36 12.77 11.55
C ILE A 220 16.83 13.17 11.35
N ILE A 221 17.40 12.91 10.18
CA ILE A 221 18.80 13.23 9.89
C ILE A 221 18.99 14.76 9.87
N GLY A 222 18.11 15.50 9.20
CA GLY A 222 18.21 16.96 9.11
C GLY A 222 18.10 17.64 10.46
N ASP A 223 17.09 17.25 11.23
CA ASP A 223 16.83 17.82 12.56
C ASP A 223 17.94 17.44 13.55
N ASN A 224 18.29 16.16 13.67
CA ASN A 224 19.29 15.72 14.65
C ASN A 224 20.71 16.20 14.31
N ALA A 225 21.08 16.29 13.02
CA ALA A 225 22.40 16.79 12.63
C ALA A 225 22.60 18.25 13.08
N VAL A 226 21.55 19.07 12.98
CA VAL A 226 21.59 20.46 13.45
C VAL A 226 21.41 20.52 14.96
N ALA A 227 20.54 19.71 15.57
CA ALA A 227 20.33 19.69 17.02
C ALA A 227 21.61 19.34 17.80
N LEU A 228 22.46 18.48 17.25
CA LEU A 228 23.75 18.09 17.84
C LEU A 228 24.90 19.06 17.50
N SER A 229 24.65 20.06 16.65
CA SER A 229 25.67 21.05 16.30
C SER A 229 25.75 22.17 17.36
N PRO A 230 26.95 22.68 17.66
CA PRO A 230 27.12 23.76 18.63
C PRO A 230 26.71 25.10 18.01
N ILE A 231 25.41 25.43 18.07
CA ILE A 231 24.85 26.68 17.55
C ILE A 231 24.31 27.51 18.72
N SER A 232 24.59 28.81 18.70
CA SER A 232 24.04 29.81 19.62
C SER A 232 23.54 31.01 18.82
N PRO A 233 22.45 31.68 19.22
CA PRO A 233 21.63 31.47 20.42
C PRO A 233 20.60 30.33 20.27
N ALA A 234 20.08 29.82 21.39
CA ALA A 234 19.19 28.65 21.45
C ALA A 234 17.93 28.76 20.58
N LEU A 235 17.31 29.94 20.48
CA LEU A 235 16.14 30.16 19.61
C LEU A 235 16.46 30.01 18.11
N LEU A 236 17.65 30.45 17.71
CA LEU A 236 18.11 30.30 16.33
C LEU A 236 18.48 28.83 16.08
N HIS A 237 19.10 28.17 17.07
CA HIS A 237 19.43 26.75 17.00
C HIS A 237 18.19 25.87 16.81
N THR A 238 17.13 26.09 17.59
CA THR A 238 15.88 25.34 17.43
C THR A 238 15.21 25.59 16.09
N ALA A 239 15.15 26.85 15.66
CA ALA A 239 14.57 27.19 14.37
C ALA A 239 15.32 26.53 13.22
N LEU A 240 16.66 26.54 13.25
CA LEU A 240 17.49 25.88 12.25
C LEU A 240 17.31 24.36 12.25
N ALA A 241 17.19 23.73 13.42
CA ALA A 241 16.98 22.28 13.50
C ALA A 241 15.66 21.86 12.83
N VAL A 242 14.57 22.51 13.21
CA VAL A 242 13.24 22.26 12.62
C VAL A 242 13.24 22.56 11.12
N LEU A 243 13.85 23.68 10.70
CA LEU A 243 13.91 24.05 9.28
C LEU A 243 14.76 23.06 8.47
N ALA A 244 15.88 22.57 9.00
CA ALA A 244 16.72 21.60 8.32
C ALA A 244 15.99 20.25 8.13
N GLY A 245 15.33 19.76 9.19
CA GLY A 245 14.49 18.55 9.10
C GLY A 245 13.35 18.72 8.09
N ALA A 246 12.62 19.83 8.15
CA ALA A 246 11.52 20.14 7.24
C ALA A 246 12.00 20.30 5.78
N ALA A 247 13.13 20.96 5.55
CA ALA A 247 13.69 21.17 4.21
C ALA A 247 14.13 19.84 3.58
N LEU A 248 14.82 18.97 4.32
CA LEU A 248 15.20 17.65 3.81
C LEU A 248 13.98 16.76 3.56
N ALA A 249 13.00 16.75 4.47
CA ALA A 249 11.75 16.01 4.26
C ALA A 249 10.98 16.53 3.03
N GLY A 250 10.92 17.85 2.85
CA GLY A 250 10.32 18.51 1.70
C GLY A 250 11.03 18.16 0.39
N ALA A 251 12.38 18.14 0.40
CA ALA A 251 13.17 17.73 -0.76
C ALA A 251 12.93 16.26 -1.13
N VAL A 252 12.87 15.36 -0.15
CA VAL A 252 12.53 13.94 -0.37
C VAL A 252 11.13 13.79 -0.94
N TYR A 253 10.15 14.52 -0.40
CA TYR A 253 8.79 14.51 -0.93
C TYR A 253 8.73 15.02 -2.37
N GLY A 254 9.36 16.16 -2.66
CA GLY A 254 9.38 16.77 -3.99
C GLY A 254 10.06 15.89 -5.04
N THR A 255 11.22 15.33 -4.71
CA THR A 255 11.93 14.40 -5.61
C THR A 255 11.13 13.13 -5.87
N SER A 256 10.53 12.55 -4.82
CA SER A 256 9.63 11.40 -4.96
C SER A 256 8.41 11.71 -5.84
N PHE A 257 7.80 12.89 -5.69
CA PHE A 257 6.64 13.30 -6.48
C PHE A 257 6.98 13.43 -7.97
N LEU A 258 8.09 14.09 -8.30
CA LEU A 258 8.55 14.24 -9.69
C LEU A 258 8.88 12.88 -10.32
N LEU A 259 9.52 12.00 -9.55
CA LEU A 259 9.88 10.65 -9.97
C LEU A 259 8.64 9.76 -10.20
N GLN A 260 7.63 9.85 -9.33
CA GLN A 260 6.33 9.19 -9.52
C GLN A 260 5.63 9.70 -10.79
N ARG A 261 5.61 11.02 -11.00
CA ARG A 261 5.00 11.63 -12.20
C ARG A 261 5.68 11.16 -13.48
N ARG A 262 7.01 11.11 -13.50
CA ARG A 262 7.79 10.60 -14.64
C ARG A 262 7.49 9.13 -14.93
N MET A 263 7.54 8.27 -13.90
CA MET A 263 7.27 6.84 -14.09
C MET A 263 5.82 6.56 -14.53
N MET A 264 4.85 7.33 -14.05
CA MET A 264 3.46 7.21 -14.54
C MET A 264 3.35 7.55 -16.04
N ALA A 265 4.07 8.58 -16.51
CA ALA A 265 4.11 8.91 -17.93
C ALA A 265 4.77 7.79 -18.77
N GLU A 266 5.85 7.18 -18.27
CA GLU A 266 6.49 6.03 -18.90
C GLU A 266 5.54 4.82 -18.98
N VAL A 267 4.77 4.54 -17.91
CA VAL A 267 3.77 3.45 -17.92
C VAL A 267 2.64 3.74 -18.90
N GLN A 268 2.12 4.98 -18.96
CA GLN A 268 1.06 5.35 -19.89
C GLN A 268 1.50 5.23 -21.36
N ALA A 269 2.77 5.52 -21.65
CA ALA A 269 3.33 5.36 -22.99
C ALA A 269 3.42 3.89 -23.46
N LEU A 270 3.48 2.94 -22.51
CA LEU A 270 3.53 1.50 -22.79
C LEU A 270 2.14 0.87 -23.00
N VAL A 271 1.06 1.60 -22.69
CA VAL A 271 -0.31 1.10 -22.93
C VAL A 271 -0.63 1.25 -24.42
N PRO A 272 -1.06 0.19 -25.12
CA PRO A 272 -1.45 0.30 -26.53
C PRO A 272 -2.58 1.33 -26.67
N LYS A 273 -2.36 2.33 -27.52
CA LYS A 273 -3.38 3.31 -27.88
C LYS A 273 -4.42 2.59 -28.73
N THR A 274 -5.63 2.43 -28.19
CA THR A 274 -6.81 1.90 -28.90
C THR A 274 -7.44 2.97 -29.78
#